data_AF-A0A8H4WCI3-F1
#
_entry.id   AF-A0A8H4WCI3-F1
#
_cell.length_a   1.000
_cell.length_b   1.000
_cell.length_c   1.000
_cell.angle_alpha   90.00
_cell.angle_beta   90.00
_cell.angle_gamma   90.00
#
_symmetry.space_group_name_H-M   'P 1'
#
loop_
_entity.id
_entity.type
_entity.pdbx_description
1 polymer ?
#
loop_
_entity_poly.entity_id
_entity_poly.type
_entity_poly.pdbx_seq_one_letter_code
_entity_poly.pdbx_strand_id
1 'polypeptide(L)'
;MARLLDLPAEVILLIVDYLQTGTKQVSLLFHQLGDAHRYAIEQDPSPIVKDLHSFLLATYRLNGLMLRPLFYRNIFVRRYSRHGEPVPLQQLNRSLEKDPSLQEHIISAILPCGDSIYDLDRFFWFPNIQALTIHKFSDWEPLEFENNSHIGTSPVESLKLIDCGAHEEALAAVLSWPAALKTLHYDADQGEWEGHYGDEPAKSWTCAAFVRALQSQKTTLTELTMTRPPLEHEGLGDGPRIDLSEFTSLKTLRIYHVFLCGWDDPHGVWKCLPRSLEVLEIWYDDTDLTQFYFWESDPYDPSILDLIQHKRTHLPNLHTVIIHSFETFLDRGIDELLVLAQWEVPSSLALAAESADVKLDMWMGYRNPPDFERNDVFESLKIS
;
A
#
# COMPACT_ATOMS: atom_id res chain seq x y z
N MET A 1 23.90 43.71 -4.21
CA MET A 1 23.50 42.40 -3.68
C MET A 1 22.42 41.85 -4.60
N ALA A 2 22.63 40.67 -5.19
CA ALA A 2 21.60 40.02 -6.00
C ALA A 2 20.42 39.64 -5.07
N ARG A 3 19.20 40.04 -5.41
CA ARG A 3 18.02 39.68 -4.62
C ARG A 3 17.51 38.34 -5.14
N LEU A 4 17.28 37.39 -4.24
CA LEU A 4 16.76 36.05 -4.57
C LEU A 4 15.44 36.13 -5.37
N LEU A 5 14.65 37.18 -5.13
CA LEU A 5 13.36 37.44 -5.79
C LEU A 5 13.49 38.01 -7.21
N ASP A 6 14.68 38.45 -7.59
CA ASP A 6 14.98 38.91 -8.95
C ASP A 6 15.42 37.74 -9.85
N LEU A 7 15.55 36.53 -9.30
CA LEU A 7 15.91 35.34 -10.06
C LEU A 7 14.78 34.94 -11.04
N PRO A 8 15.14 34.36 -12.20
CA PRO A 8 14.17 33.71 -13.08
C PRO A 8 13.45 32.57 -12.38
N ALA A 9 12.24 32.33 -12.86
CA ALA A 9 11.34 31.30 -12.37
C ALA A 9 12.00 29.91 -12.32
N GLU A 10 12.69 29.58 -13.40
CA GLU A 10 13.38 28.32 -13.65
C GLU A 10 14.50 28.08 -12.63
N VAL A 11 15.21 29.15 -12.23
CA VAL A 11 16.29 29.07 -11.24
C VAL A 11 15.74 28.84 -9.84
N ILE A 12 14.60 29.45 -9.51
CA ILE A 12 13.92 29.23 -8.23
C ILE A 12 13.39 27.79 -8.15
N LEU A 13 12.83 27.27 -9.25
CA LEU A 13 12.38 25.87 -9.34
C LEU A 13 13.55 24.88 -9.16
N LEU A 14 14.72 25.15 -9.74
CA LEU A 14 15.92 24.35 -9.52
C LEU A 14 16.40 24.38 -8.05
N ILE A 15 16.24 25.51 -7.36
CA ILE A 15 16.56 25.60 -5.92
C ILE A 15 15.57 24.75 -5.11
N VAL A 16 14.27 24.79 -5.45
CA VAL A 16 13.26 23.97 -4.79
C VAL A 16 13.50 22.48 -5.05
N ASP A 17 13.80 22.10 -6.29
CA ASP A 17 14.16 20.73 -6.67
C ASP A 17 15.43 20.25 -5.94
N TYR A 18 16.43 21.13 -5.79
CA TYR A 18 17.63 20.84 -5.00
C TYR A 18 17.32 20.63 -3.51
N LEU A 19 16.42 21.43 -2.93
CA LEU A 19 15.97 21.25 -1.55
C LEU A 19 15.18 19.95 -1.35
N GLN A 20 14.56 19.43 -2.41
CA GLN A 20 13.82 18.16 -2.41
C GLN A 20 14.72 16.93 -2.67
N THR A 21 15.79 17.07 -3.48
CA THR A 21 16.70 15.97 -3.86
C THR A 21 17.79 15.65 -2.83
N GLY A 22 17.90 16.43 -1.75
CA GLY A 22 18.90 16.21 -0.70
C GLY A 22 18.66 14.96 0.18
N THR A 23 17.52 14.30 0.06
CA THR A 23 17.16 13.11 0.84
C THR A 23 17.37 11.85 0.02
N LYS A 24 18.21 10.95 0.54
CA LYS A 24 18.43 9.64 -0.07
C LYS A 24 17.12 8.86 0.03
N GLN A 25 16.41 8.71 -1.09
CA GLN A 25 15.18 7.91 -1.14
C GLN A 25 15.53 6.47 -0.73
N VAL A 26 14.93 6.01 0.36
CA VAL A 26 15.11 4.63 0.81
C VAL A 26 14.05 3.80 0.10
N SER A 27 14.49 2.81 -0.68
CA SER A 27 13.56 1.82 -1.23
C SER A 27 12.96 1.03 -0.07
N LEU A 28 11.68 1.27 0.21
CA LEU A 28 10.91 0.50 1.17
C LEU A 28 10.52 -0.85 0.56
N LEU A 29 10.50 -1.89 1.39
CA LEU A 29 9.89 -3.17 1.00
C LEU A 29 8.37 -3.02 1.06
N PHE A 30 7.63 -3.82 0.29
CA PHE A 30 6.18 -3.66 0.21
C PHE A 30 5.48 -3.83 1.56
N HIS A 31 5.95 -4.77 2.40
CA HIS A 31 5.41 -4.99 3.75
C HIS A 31 5.68 -3.83 4.72
N GLN A 32 6.55 -2.88 4.35
CA GLN A 32 6.84 -1.69 5.15
C GLN A 32 6.02 -0.47 4.71
N LEU A 33 5.30 -0.56 3.59
CA LEU A 33 4.54 0.57 3.05
C LEU A 33 3.39 0.99 3.96
N GLY A 34 2.67 0.02 4.56
CA GLY A 34 1.58 0.29 5.51
C GLY A 34 2.08 1.10 6.71
N ASP A 35 3.15 0.62 7.36
CA ASP A 35 3.77 1.31 8.50
C ASP A 35 4.32 2.69 8.13
N ALA A 36 4.93 2.82 6.94
CA ALA A 36 5.41 4.11 6.45
C ALA A 36 4.27 5.12 6.25
N HIS A 37 3.15 4.67 5.69
CA HIS A 37 1.95 5.50 5.55
C HIS A 37 1.34 5.87 6.91
N ARG A 38 1.24 4.92 7.84
CA ARG A 38 0.77 5.17 9.22
C ARG A 38 1.64 6.21 9.91
N TYR A 39 2.95 6.00 9.87
CA TYR A 39 3.94 6.94 10.43
C TYR A 39 3.78 8.34 9.84
N ALA A 40 3.68 8.45 8.51
CA ALA A 40 3.53 9.74 7.87
C ALA A 40 2.27 10.48 8.39
N ILE A 41 1.14 9.78 8.52
CA ILE A 41 -0.18 10.37 8.85
C ILE A 41 -0.29 10.78 10.31
N GLU A 42 0.42 10.07 11.19
CA GLU A 42 0.43 10.33 12.62
C GLU A 42 1.48 11.37 13.01
N GLN A 43 2.55 11.52 12.23
CA GLN A 43 3.67 12.39 12.56
C GLN A 43 3.67 13.73 11.81
N ASP A 44 4.39 14.67 12.40
CA ASP A 44 4.65 15.96 11.77
C ASP A 44 5.56 15.77 10.53
N PRO A 45 5.36 16.56 9.46
CA PRO A 45 6.25 16.52 8.31
C PRO A 45 7.69 16.86 8.70
N SER A 46 8.64 16.32 7.93
CA SER A 46 10.08 16.53 8.15
C SER A 46 10.41 18.04 8.18
N PRO A 47 11.48 18.46 8.89
CA PRO A 47 11.91 19.86 8.91
C PRO A 47 12.10 20.45 7.50
N ILE A 48 12.54 19.64 6.54
CA ILE A 48 12.72 20.04 5.14
C ILE A 48 11.39 20.44 4.50
N VAL A 49 10.33 19.65 4.71
CA VAL A 49 8.98 19.99 4.24
C VAL A 49 8.48 21.28 4.94
N LYS A 50 8.77 21.45 6.23
CA LYS A 50 8.45 22.69 6.97
C LYS A 50 9.22 23.91 6.44
N ASP A 51 10.46 23.74 6.02
CA ASP A 51 11.28 24.82 5.45
C ASP A 51 10.79 25.20 4.05
N LEU A 52 10.41 24.21 3.23
CA LEU A 52 9.75 24.43 1.94
C LEU A 52 8.42 25.18 2.12
N HIS A 53 7.62 24.81 3.12
CA HIS A 53 6.38 25.52 3.45
C HIS A 53 6.66 26.97 3.86
N SER A 54 7.74 27.21 4.61
CA SER A 54 8.16 28.55 5.02
C SER A 54 8.59 29.41 3.83
N PHE A 55 9.19 28.80 2.80
CA PHE A 55 9.59 29.46 1.56
C PHE A 55 8.38 30.01 0.77
N LEU A 56 7.22 29.36 0.87
CA LEU A 56 5.95 29.80 0.25
C LEU A 56 5.46 31.14 0.82
N LEU A 57 5.72 31.37 2.11
CA LEU A 57 5.26 32.56 2.82
C LEU A 57 6.15 33.79 2.55
N ALA A 58 7.28 33.61 1.85
CA ALA A 58 8.25 34.68 1.67
C ALA A 58 7.72 35.82 0.78
N THR A 59 7.00 35.53 -0.32
CA THR A 59 6.39 36.58 -1.16
C THR A 59 5.16 36.12 -1.94
N TYR A 60 4.30 37.08 -2.33
CA TYR A 60 3.16 36.85 -3.22
C TYR A 60 3.56 36.25 -4.58
N ARG A 61 4.71 36.65 -5.15
CA ARG A 61 5.20 36.14 -6.44
C ARG A 61 5.59 34.66 -6.35
N LEU A 62 6.27 34.27 -5.27
CA LEU A 62 6.64 32.87 -5.01
C LEU A 62 5.39 32.02 -4.73
N ASN A 63 4.47 32.55 -3.93
CA ASN A 63 3.23 31.88 -3.58
C ASN A 63 2.31 31.69 -4.82
N GLY A 64 1.94 32.77 -5.51
CA GLY A 64 0.88 32.74 -6.52
C GLY A 64 1.25 32.17 -7.90
N LEU A 65 2.50 32.33 -8.35
CA LEU A 65 2.89 32.00 -9.74
C LEU A 65 3.75 30.75 -9.88
N MET A 66 4.41 30.29 -8.82
CA MET A 66 5.50 29.31 -8.94
C MET A 66 5.32 28.08 -8.08
N LEU A 67 4.90 28.26 -6.82
CA LEU A 67 4.96 27.19 -5.83
C LEU A 67 3.59 26.63 -5.45
N ARG A 68 2.51 27.36 -5.71
CA ARG A 68 1.14 26.87 -5.46
C ARG A 68 0.81 25.59 -6.24
N PRO A 69 1.08 25.47 -7.55
CA PRO A 69 0.87 24.20 -8.26
C PRO A 69 1.72 23.06 -7.69
N LEU A 70 2.96 23.35 -7.27
CA LEU A 70 3.87 22.34 -6.71
C LEU A 70 3.43 21.86 -5.33
N PHE A 71 2.94 22.77 -4.49
CA PHE A 71 2.52 22.46 -3.13
C PHE A 71 1.22 21.66 -3.09
N TYR A 72 0.26 22.02 -3.93
CA TYR A 72 -1.01 21.29 -4.02
C TYR A 72 -0.88 20.02 -4.88
N ARG A 73 0.25 19.79 -5.56
CA ARG A 73 0.49 18.59 -6.37
C ARG A 73 0.33 17.30 -5.59
N ASN A 74 1.00 17.22 -4.44
CA ASN A 74 1.03 16.05 -3.59
C ASN A 74 0.60 16.48 -2.20
N ILE A 75 -0.66 16.23 -1.88
CA ILE A 75 -1.24 16.64 -0.61
C ILE A 75 -0.94 15.61 0.46
N PHE A 76 -0.54 16.11 1.61
CA PHE A 76 -0.34 15.33 2.81
C PHE A 76 -1.18 15.90 3.95
N VAL A 77 -2.14 15.13 4.48
CA VAL A 77 -2.98 15.53 5.61
C VAL A 77 -2.69 14.65 6.80
N ARG A 78 -2.23 15.25 7.89
CA ARG A 78 -2.06 14.56 9.18
C ARG A 78 -3.41 14.32 9.86
N ARG A 79 -3.51 13.23 10.64
CA ARG A 79 -4.74 12.87 11.35
C ARG A 79 -5.06 13.81 12.50
N TYR A 80 -4.07 14.10 13.34
CA TYR A 80 -4.27 14.88 14.57
C TYR A 80 -3.89 16.35 14.39
N SER A 81 -4.70 17.26 14.92
CA SER A 81 -4.33 18.68 15.04
C SER A 81 -3.36 18.88 16.22
N ARG A 82 -2.58 19.97 16.20
CA ARG A 82 -1.91 20.39 17.43
C ARG A 82 -2.95 20.96 18.39
N HIS A 83 -2.65 20.92 19.68
CA HIS A 83 -3.56 21.44 20.69
C HIS A 83 -3.96 22.90 20.38
N GLY A 84 -5.26 23.15 20.23
CA GLY A 84 -5.81 24.48 19.89
C GLY A 84 -5.84 24.83 18.40
N GLU A 85 -5.34 23.97 17.50
CA GLU A 85 -5.41 24.19 16.06
C GLU A 85 -6.64 23.49 15.42
N PRO A 86 -7.23 24.08 14.36
CA PRO A 86 -8.28 23.40 13.59
C PRO A 86 -7.79 22.08 12.98
N VAL A 87 -8.71 21.15 12.76
CA VAL A 87 -8.42 19.86 12.12
C VAL A 87 -7.82 20.09 10.72
N PRO A 88 -6.67 19.49 10.38
CA PRO A 88 -5.96 19.73 9.12
C PRO A 88 -6.81 19.49 7.87
N LEU A 89 -7.61 18.42 7.85
CA LEU A 89 -8.53 18.13 6.75
C LEU A 89 -9.55 19.26 6.56
N GLN A 90 -10.12 19.79 7.65
CA GLN A 90 -11.04 20.93 7.58
C GLN A 90 -10.36 22.21 7.06
N GLN A 91 -9.08 22.42 7.40
CA GLN A 91 -8.31 23.56 6.88
C GLN A 91 -8.08 23.44 5.37
N LEU A 92 -7.72 22.25 4.90
CA LEU A 92 -7.61 21.96 3.48
C LEU A 92 -8.96 22.19 2.80
N ASN A 93 -10.04 21.68 3.39
CA ASN A 93 -11.36 21.79 2.79
C ASN A 93 -11.81 23.24 2.64
N ARG A 94 -11.61 24.07 3.66
CA ARG A 94 -11.85 25.52 3.60
C ARG A 94 -10.98 26.22 2.55
N SER A 95 -9.76 25.73 2.32
CA SER A 95 -8.85 26.30 1.31
C SER A 95 -9.36 26.00 -0.10
N LEU A 96 -9.80 24.76 -0.34
CA LEU A 96 -10.40 24.33 -1.61
C LEU A 96 -11.75 25.00 -1.89
N GLU A 97 -12.54 25.27 -0.86
CA GLU A 97 -13.80 26.04 -0.98
C GLU A 97 -13.55 27.51 -1.32
N LYS A 98 -12.52 28.11 -0.72
CA LYS A 98 -12.15 29.51 -1.01
C LYS A 98 -11.56 29.68 -2.40
N ASP A 99 -10.84 28.67 -2.89
CA ASP A 99 -10.24 28.69 -4.20
C ASP A 99 -10.33 27.30 -4.88
N PRO A 100 -11.42 27.05 -5.64
CA PRO A 100 -11.62 25.78 -6.32
C PRO A 100 -10.56 25.45 -7.37
N SER A 101 -9.86 26.46 -7.93
CA SER A 101 -8.81 26.21 -8.94
C SER A 101 -7.64 25.38 -8.39
N LEU A 102 -7.47 25.35 -7.06
CA LEU A 102 -6.50 24.50 -6.39
C LEU A 102 -6.67 23.01 -6.70
N GLN A 103 -7.90 22.56 -6.96
CA GLN A 103 -8.20 21.16 -7.25
C GLN A 103 -7.51 20.69 -8.54
N GLU A 104 -7.31 21.59 -9.51
CA GLU A 104 -6.63 21.28 -10.77
C GLU A 104 -5.15 20.95 -10.58
N HIS A 105 -4.56 21.35 -9.45
CA HIS A 105 -3.15 21.08 -9.19
C HIS A 105 -2.92 19.74 -8.51
N ILE A 106 -3.95 19.13 -7.91
CA ILE A 106 -3.82 17.93 -7.08
C ILE A 106 -3.70 16.69 -7.96
N ILE A 107 -2.57 15.98 -7.83
CA ILE A 107 -2.26 14.75 -8.56
C ILE A 107 -2.24 13.55 -7.61
N SER A 108 -1.77 13.75 -6.37
CA SER A 108 -1.85 12.75 -5.32
C SER A 108 -2.31 13.34 -3.99
N ALA A 109 -2.97 12.52 -3.18
CA ALA A 109 -3.33 12.90 -1.81
C ALA A 109 -3.22 11.72 -0.85
N ILE A 110 -2.68 11.98 0.34
CA ILE A 110 -2.69 11.08 1.49
C ILE A 110 -3.59 11.69 2.56
N LEU A 111 -4.71 11.01 2.85
CA LEU A 111 -5.82 11.54 3.63
C LEU A 111 -6.20 10.57 4.76
N PRO A 112 -6.36 11.05 6.00
CA PRO A 112 -6.96 10.28 7.06
C PRO A 112 -8.47 10.25 6.85
N CYS A 113 -9.05 9.06 6.87
CA CYS A 113 -10.49 8.89 6.97
C CYS A 113 -10.90 9.20 8.42
N GLY A 114 -11.92 10.05 8.57
CA GLY A 114 -12.51 10.37 9.85
C GLY A 114 -13.44 9.25 10.28
N ASP A 115 -14.72 9.58 10.42
CA ASP A 115 -15.75 8.61 10.78
C ASP A 115 -16.30 7.88 9.53
N SER A 116 -16.20 8.49 8.35
CA SER A 116 -16.76 7.93 7.11
C SER A 116 -16.07 8.42 5.84
N ILE A 117 -16.16 7.64 4.75
CA ILE A 117 -15.62 8.00 3.44
C ILE A 117 -16.26 9.24 2.83
N TYR A 118 -17.47 9.63 3.27
CA TYR A 118 -18.13 10.86 2.82
C TYR A 118 -17.34 12.13 3.13
N ASP A 119 -16.40 12.09 4.07
CA ASP A 119 -15.50 13.22 4.33
C ASP A 119 -14.46 13.43 3.21
N LEU A 120 -14.23 12.39 2.41
CA LEU A 120 -13.14 12.28 1.44
C LEU A 120 -13.60 12.01 0.00
N ASP A 121 -14.86 11.64 -0.21
CA ASP A 121 -15.40 11.20 -1.51
C ASP A 121 -15.04 12.15 -2.66
N ARG A 122 -15.19 13.47 -2.46
CA ARG A 122 -14.92 14.51 -3.46
C ARG A 122 -13.51 14.46 -4.04
N PHE A 123 -12.53 13.95 -3.29
CA PHE A 123 -11.14 13.85 -3.75
C PHE A 123 -10.98 12.85 -4.90
N PHE A 124 -11.88 11.87 -5.03
CA PHE A 124 -11.90 10.93 -6.15
C PHE A 124 -12.23 11.60 -7.48
N TRP A 125 -12.88 12.78 -7.49
CA TRP A 125 -13.32 13.45 -8.71
C TRP A 125 -12.57 14.74 -9.01
N PHE A 126 -11.41 14.95 -8.37
CA PHE A 126 -10.52 16.03 -8.81
C PHE A 126 -10.01 15.74 -10.22
N PRO A 127 -9.90 16.76 -11.09
CA PRO A 127 -9.73 16.53 -12.54
C PRO A 127 -8.40 15.87 -12.91
N ASN A 128 -7.35 16.06 -12.09
CA ASN A 128 -6.01 15.56 -12.35
C ASN A 128 -5.53 14.55 -11.30
N ILE A 129 -6.39 14.11 -10.38
CA ILE A 129 -6.00 13.13 -9.36
C ILE A 129 -5.70 11.78 -10.03
N GLN A 130 -4.58 11.19 -9.64
CA GLN A 130 -4.12 9.90 -10.14
C GLN A 130 -3.91 8.91 -8.99
N ALA A 131 -3.45 9.41 -7.83
CA ALA A 131 -3.14 8.56 -6.67
C ALA A 131 -3.86 9.03 -5.40
N LEU A 132 -4.55 8.13 -4.72
CA LEU A 132 -5.15 8.39 -3.41
C LEU A 132 -4.67 7.38 -2.40
N THR A 133 -4.30 7.86 -1.21
CA THR A 133 -4.09 7.04 -0.03
C THR A 133 -5.11 7.44 1.02
N ILE A 134 -5.87 6.47 1.51
CA ILE A 134 -6.90 6.64 2.53
C ILE A 134 -6.52 5.78 3.71
N HIS A 135 -6.40 6.41 4.88
CA HIS A 135 -6.06 5.73 6.13
C HIS A 135 -7.28 5.53 7.01
N LYS A 136 -7.46 4.33 7.56
CA LYS A 136 -8.58 3.98 8.45
C LYS A 136 -9.96 4.16 7.83
N PHE A 137 -10.12 3.71 6.58
CA PHE A 137 -11.44 3.55 5.98
C PHE A 137 -12.15 2.36 6.61
N SER A 138 -13.19 2.62 7.41
CA SER A 138 -13.87 1.62 8.24
C SER A 138 -15.40 1.76 8.21
N ASP A 139 -15.99 2.16 7.07
CA ASP A 139 -17.45 2.21 6.96
C ASP A 139 -18.05 0.79 7.00
N TRP A 140 -19.10 0.61 7.80
CA TRP A 140 -19.77 -0.68 7.99
C TRP A 140 -21.02 -0.82 7.14
N GLU A 141 -21.73 0.28 6.95
CA GLU A 141 -22.98 0.34 6.22
C GLU A 141 -22.71 0.62 4.72
N PRO A 142 -23.54 0.09 3.82
CA PRO A 142 -23.48 0.47 2.42
C PRO A 142 -23.60 1.98 2.24
N LEU A 143 -22.79 2.50 1.32
CA LEU A 143 -22.82 3.92 0.97
C LEU A 143 -24.08 4.22 0.15
N GLU A 144 -24.94 5.09 0.70
CA GLU A 144 -26.13 5.58 0.01
C GLU A 144 -25.78 6.73 -0.93
N PHE A 145 -26.09 6.57 -2.20
CA PHE A 145 -26.01 7.61 -3.23
C PHE A 145 -27.35 7.76 -3.93
N GLU A 146 -27.71 8.98 -4.32
CA GLU A 146 -28.97 9.24 -5.05
C GLU A 146 -29.05 8.47 -6.38
N ASN A 147 -27.89 8.22 -7.02
CA ASN A 147 -27.77 7.46 -8.25
C ASN A 147 -26.34 6.90 -8.46
N ASN A 148 -26.19 6.06 -9.47
CA ASN A 148 -24.94 5.38 -9.82
C ASN A 148 -24.06 6.17 -10.82
N SER A 149 -24.26 7.48 -10.99
CA SER A 149 -23.50 8.28 -11.96
C SER A 149 -22.01 8.43 -11.63
N HIS A 150 -21.64 8.15 -10.38
CA HIS A 150 -20.29 8.27 -9.85
C HIS A 150 -19.42 7.03 -10.16
N ILE A 151 -20.04 5.89 -10.47
CA ILE A 151 -19.36 4.62 -10.75
C ILE A 151 -18.55 4.71 -12.04
N GLY A 152 -17.28 4.31 -11.99
CA GLY A 152 -16.39 4.25 -13.15
C GLY A 152 -16.07 5.60 -13.77
N THR A 153 -16.12 6.68 -12.99
CA THR A 153 -15.88 8.05 -13.49
C THR A 153 -14.66 8.72 -12.90
N SER A 154 -14.17 8.23 -11.77
CA SER A 154 -12.99 8.80 -11.11
C SER A 154 -11.72 8.52 -11.94
N PRO A 155 -10.84 9.53 -12.14
CA PRO A 155 -9.57 9.37 -12.85
C PRO A 155 -8.46 8.69 -12.00
N VAL A 156 -8.74 8.32 -10.74
CA VAL A 156 -7.77 7.65 -9.87
C VAL A 156 -7.32 6.33 -10.51
N GLU A 157 -6.01 6.18 -10.68
CA GLU A 157 -5.39 4.97 -11.22
C GLU A 157 -4.66 4.16 -10.14
N SER A 158 -4.30 4.80 -9.02
CA SER A 158 -3.59 4.20 -7.89
C SER A 158 -4.33 4.47 -6.59
N LEU A 159 -4.76 3.42 -5.90
CA LEU A 159 -5.45 3.54 -4.62
C LEU A 159 -4.71 2.75 -3.54
N LYS A 160 -4.50 3.37 -2.39
CA LYS A 160 -3.93 2.73 -1.21
C LYS A 160 -4.92 2.88 -0.06
N LEU A 161 -5.41 1.77 0.44
CA LEU A 161 -6.31 1.69 1.59
C LEU A 161 -5.48 1.14 2.75
N ILE A 162 -5.02 2.03 3.63
CA ILE A 162 -4.11 1.73 4.73
C ILE A 162 -4.91 1.59 6.02
N ASP A 163 -4.64 0.56 6.83
CA ASP A 163 -5.45 0.19 8.00
C ASP A 163 -6.96 0.13 7.63
N CYS A 164 -7.33 -0.57 6.56
CA CYS A 164 -8.68 -0.57 6.01
C CYS A 164 -9.55 -1.66 6.65
N GLY A 165 -10.61 -1.23 7.34
CA GLY A 165 -11.59 -2.09 7.99
C GLY A 165 -13.00 -2.00 7.40
N ALA A 166 -13.16 -1.47 6.18
CA ALA A 166 -14.48 -1.29 5.58
C ALA A 166 -15.16 -2.61 5.17
N HIS A 167 -16.45 -2.74 5.45
CA HIS A 167 -17.25 -3.90 5.07
C HIS A 167 -17.39 -4.07 3.55
N GLU A 168 -17.73 -5.28 3.11
CA GLU A 168 -17.77 -5.65 1.68
C GLU A 168 -18.54 -4.64 0.83
N GLU A 169 -19.73 -4.20 1.26
CA GLU A 169 -20.57 -3.29 0.47
C GLU A 169 -19.98 -1.89 0.37
N ALA A 170 -19.45 -1.35 1.48
CA ALA A 170 -18.78 -0.05 1.49
C ALA A 170 -17.48 -0.08 0.65
N LEU A 171 -16.70 -1.16 0.80
CA LEU A 171 -15.48 -1.37 0.03
C LEU A 171 -15.78 -1.53 -1.47
N ALA A 172 -16.81 -2.29 -1.83
CA ALA A 172 -17.24 -2.47 -3.21
C ALA A 172 -17.67 -1.14 -3.85
N ALA A 173 -18.38 -0.29 -3.10
CA ALA A 173 -18.76 1.03 -3.55
C ALA A 173 -17.52 1.87 -3.89
N VAL A 174 -16.57 2.01 -2.97
CA VAL A 174 -15.34 2.80 -3.21
C VAL A 174 -14.51 2.24 -4.38
N LEU A 175 -14.33 0.91 -4.46
CA LEU A 175 -13.58 0.26 -5.54
C LEU A 175 -14.31 0.34 -6.89
N SER A 176 -15.59 0.71 -6.92
CA SER A 176 -16.34 0.94 -8.16
C SER A 176 -16.18 2.35 -8.72
N TRP A 177 -15.67 3.33 -7.95
CA TRP A 177 -15.57 4.72 -8.40
C TRP A 177 -14.51 4.95 -9.48
N PRO A 178 -13.28 4.39 -9.37
CA PRO A 178 -12.26 4.51 -10.42
C PRO A 178 -12.72 3.95 -11.76
N ALA A 179 -12.47 4.68 -12.83
CA ALA A 179 -12.76 4.23 -14.19
C ALA A 179 -11.87 3.05 -14.63
N ALA A 180 -10.59 3.07 -14.22
CA ALA A 180 -9.62 2.04 -14.55
C ALA A 180 -8.49 2.01 -13.50
N LEU A 181 -8.76 1.43 -12.34
CA LEU A 181 -7.76 1.27 -11.30
C LEU A 181 -6.65 0.32 -11.78
N LYS A 182 -5.39 0.77 -11.74
CA LYS A 182 -4.21 0.01 -12.18
C LYS A 182 -3.45 -0.59 -11.01
N THR A 183 -3.35 0.13 -9.90
CA THR A 183 -2.62 -0.31 -8.70
C THR A 183 -3.52 -0.18 -7.46
N LEU A 184 -3.52 -1.23 -6.63
CA LEU A 184 -4.20 -1.26 -5.35
C LEU A 184 -3.24 -1.74 -4.27
N HIS A 185 -3.06 -0.96 -3.21
CA HIS A 185 -2.52 -1.44 -1.94
C HIS A 185 -3.67 -1.55 -0.94
N TYR A 186 -3.98 -2.76 -0.51
CA TYR A 186 -4.96 -3.05 0.52
C TYR A 186 -4.25 -3.55 1.78
N ASP A 187 -4.21 -2.73 2.80
CA ASP A 187 -3.71 -3.08 4.13
C ASP A 187 -4.91 -3.41 5.02
N ALA A 188 -5.18 -4.69 5.22
CA ALA A 188 -6.41 -5.17 5.86
C ALA A 188 -6.32 -4.97 7.38
N ASP A 189 -7.24 -4.20 7.97
CA ASP A 189 -7.37 -4.03 9.42
C ASP A 189 -8.65 -4.69 9.93
N GLN A 190 -8.51 -5.49 10.98
CA GLN A 190 -9.59 -6.21 11.64
C GLN A 190 -9.96 -5.67 13.02
N GLY A 191 -9.29 -4.64 13.53
CA GLY A 191 -9.62 -4.08 14.85
C GLY A 191 -11.10 -3.68 14.99
N GLU A 192 -11.73 -3.28 13.88
CA GLU A 192 -13.16 -2.94 13.82
C GLU A 192 -14.10 -4.16 13.63
N TRP A 193 -13.56 -5.33 13.26
CA TRP A 193 -14.33 -6.53 12.92
C TRP A 193 -14.40 -7.55 14.06
N GLU A 194 -13.50 -7.45 15.06
CA GLU A 194 -13.50 -8.30 16.26
C GLU A 194 -14.60 -7.93 17.29
N GLY A 195 -15.56 -7.11 16.88
CA GLY A 195 -16.70 -6.71 17.70
C GLY A 195 -17.67 -7.86 17.98
N HIS A 196 -17.44 -8.60 19.07
CA HIS A 196 -18.47 -9.32 19.83
C HIS A 196 -19.48 -8.33 20.46
N TYR A 197 -20.20 -7.55 19.66
CA TYR A 197 -21.29 -6.70 20.14
C TYR A 197 -22.63 -7.40 19.88
N GLY A 198 -22.95 -8.40 20.72
CA GLY A 198 -24.27 -9.03 20.79
C GLY A 198 -24.33 -10.48 20.30
N ASP A 199 -25.54 -10.91 19.91
CA ASP A 199 -25.87 -12.28 19.49
C ASP A 199 -25.75 -12.51 17.96
N GLU A 200 -25.36 -11.49 17.20
CA GLU A 200 -25.19 -11.61 15.74
C GLU A 200 -23.80 -12.15 15.40
N PRO A 201 -23.68 -13.13 14.48
CA PRO A 201 -22.38 -13.59 14.03
C PRO A 201 -21.65 -12.41 13.37
N ALA A 202 -20.42 -12.15 13.80
CA ALA A 202 -19.58 -11.13 13.18
C ALA A 202 -19.55 -11.37 11.66
N LYS A 203 -19.90 -10.36 10.87
CA LYS A 203 -19.72 -10.38 9.42
C LYS A 203 -18.22 -10.29 9.16
N SER A 204 -17.47 -11.38 9.34
CA SER A 204 -16.02 -11.34 9.26
C SER A 204 -15.53 -10.97 7.86
N TRP A 205 -14.44 -10.23 7.81
CA TRP A 205 -13.73 -9.96 6.57
C TRP A 205 -13.19 -11.27 6.00
N THR A 206 -13.27 -11.45 4.69
CA THR A 206 -12.70 -12.63 4.01
C THR A 206 -12.06 -12.22 2.68
N CYS A 207 -11.06 -12.99 2.23
CA CYS A 207 -10.49 -12.83 0.89
C CYS A 207 -11.56 -12.90 -0.21
N ALA A 208 -12.58 -13.75 -0.04
CA ALA A 208 -13.68 -13.87 -0.99
C ALA A 208 -14.54 -12.59 -1.05
N ALA A 209 -14.83 -11.97 0.08
CA ALA A 209 -15.53 -10.68 0.14
C ALA A 209 -14.72 -9.57 -0.52
N PHE A 210 -13.42 -9.51 -0.23
CA PHE A 210 -12.50 -8.58 -0.89
C PHE A 210 -12.48 -8.75 -2.42
N VAL A 211 -12.38 -9.99 -2.91
CA VAL A 211 -12.40 -10.30 -4.35
C VAL A 211 -13.73 -9.91 -5.01
N ARG A 212 -14.86 -10.07 -4.31
CA ARG A 212 -16.17 -9.60 -4.80
C ARG A 212 -16.25 -8.08 -4.86
N ALA A 213 -15.70 -7.38 -3.88
CA ALA A 213 -15.63 -5.92 -3.88
C ALA A 213 -14.77 -5.38 -5.04
N LEU A 214 -13.75 -6.13 -5.47
CA LEU A 214 -12.82 -5.73 -6.52
C LEU A 214 -13.30 -6.02 -7.96
N GLN A 215 -14.49 -6.61 -8.14
CA GLN A 215 -14.97 -7.11 -9.45
C GLN A 215 -15.03 -6.05 -10.56
N SER A 216 -15.30 -4.79 -10.21
CA SER A 216 -15.33 -3.66 -11.15
C SER A 216 -13.98 -3.44 -11.84
N GLN A 217 -12.87 -3.82 -11.19
CA GLN A 217 -11.50 -3.56 -11.64
C GLN A 217 -10.80 -4.79 -12.22
N LYS A 218 -11.50 -5.91 -12.42
CA LYS A 218 -10.90 -7.19 -12.82
C LYS A 218 -10.10 -7.16 -14.12
N THR A 219 -10.45 -6.27 -15.05
CA THR A 219 -9.79 -6.13 -16.36
C THR A 219 -8.76 -5.01 -16.40
N THR A 220 -8.66 -4.18 -15.37
CA THR A 220 -7.83 -2.96 -15.35
C THR A 220 -6.69 -3.07 -14.34
N LEU A 221 -6.90 -3.79 -13.25
CA LEU A 221 -5.91 -3.93 -12.19
C LEU A 221 -4.68 -4.69 -12.69
N THR A 222 -3.52 -4.05 -12.60
CA THR A 222 -2.22 -4.57 -13.03
C THR A 222 -1.31 -4.94 -11.86
N GLU A 223 -1.51 -4.30 -10.71
CA GLU A 223 -0.73 -4.52 -9.51
C GLU A 223 -1.62 -4.54 -8.27
N LEU A 224 -1.44 -5.57 -7.44
CA LEU A 224 -2.12 -5.72 -6.16
C LEU A 224 -1.08 -5.95 -5.07
N THR A 225 -1.12 -5.12 -4.04
CA THR A 225 -0.37 -5.29 -2.80
C THR A 225 -1.35 -5.56 -1.66
N MET A 226 -1.21 -6.68 -0.96
CA MET A 226 -2.01 -7.05 0.20
C MET A 226 -1.12 -7.24 1.42
N THR A 227 -1.39 -6.43 2.44
CA THR A 227 -0.68 -6.42 3.72
C THR A 227 -1.67 -6.43 4.86
N ARG A 228 -1.18 -6.55 6.09
CA ARG A 228 -1.94 -6.27 7.30
C ARG A 228 -1.06 -5.57 8.34
N PRO A 229 -1.65 -4.79 9.25
CA PRO A 229 -0.96 -4.31 10.43
C PRO A 229 -0.38 -5.46 11.27
N PRO A 230 0.68 -5.22 12.07
CA PRO A 230 1.20 -6.20 13.01
C PRO A 230 0.12 -6.75 13.93
N LEU A 231 0.24 -8.03 14.27
CA LEU A 231 -0.71 -8.91 14.96
C LEU A 231 -1.30 -8.35 16.27
N GLU A 232 -2.22 -7.39 16.19
CA GLU A 232 -3.07 -7.02 17.33
C GLU A 232 -4.31 -7.91 17.42
N HIS A 233 -4.67 -8.62 16.33
CA HIS A 233 -5.97 -9.28 16.12
C HIS A 233 -5.83 -10.56 15.26
N GLU A 234 -6.28 -11.72 15.77
CA GLU A 234 -6.00 -13.07 15.23
C GLU A 234 -6.94 -13.50 14.08
N GLY A 235 -7.97 -12.72 13.73
CA GLY A 235 -9.02 -13.16 12.80
C GLY A 235 -8.70 -13.06 11.29
N LEU A 236 -7.58 -12.45 10.86
CA LEU A 236 -7.26 -12.24 9.43
C LEU A 236 -6.88 -13.54 8.71
N GLY A 237 -6.76 -14.63 9.47
CA GLY A 237 -6.53 -15.97 8.98
C GLY A 237 -7.80 -16.71 8.54
N ASP A 238 -8.96 -16.52 9.17
CA ASP A 238 -10.07 -17.50 9.12
C ASP A 238 -10.81 -17.64 7.77
N GLY A 239 -10.31 -17.01 6.70
CA GLY A 239 -10.89 -17.04 5.36
C GLY A 239 -10.24 -18.03 4.40
N PRO A 240 -10.95 -18.40 3.32
CA PRO A 240 -10.34 -19.17 2.22
C PRO A 240 -9.21 -18.36 1.58
N ARG A 241 -8.29 -19.06 0.90
CA ARG A 241 -7.24 -18.39 0.12
C ARG A 241 -7.83 -17.42 -0.91
N ILE A 242 -7.10 -16.36 -1.24
CA ILE A 242 -7.57 -15.39 -2.23
C ILE A 242 -7.66 -15.99 -3.65
N ASP A 243 -8.78 -15.78 -4.34
CA ASP A 243 -8.98 -16.17 -5.75
C ASP A 243 -8.91 -14.97 -6.69
N LEU A 244 -7.79 -14.87 -7.40
CA LEU A 244 -7.50 -13.84 -8.40
C LEU A 244 -7.48 -14.41 -9.83
N SER A 245 -7.96 -15.64 -10.05
CA SER A 245 -7.86 -16.34 -11.34
C SER A 245 -8.52 -15.58 -12.51
N GLU A 246 -9.55 -14.78 -12.21
CA GLU A 246 -10.28 -13.96 -13.20
C GLU A 246 -9.62 -12.59 -13.50
N PHE A 247 -8.57 -12.20 -12.78
CA PHE A 247 -7.90 -10.89 -12.91
C PHE A 247 -6.88 -10.91 -14.05
N THR A 248 -7.38 -10.97 -15.28
CA THR A 248 -6.58 -11.19 -16.51
C THR A 248 -5.54 -10.12 -16.84
N SER A 249 -5.59 -8.95 -16.21
CA SER A 249 -4.60 -7.87 -16.38
C SER A 249 -3.56 -7.83 -15.27
N LEU A 250 -3.72 -8.61 -14.20
CA LEU A 250 -2.84 -8.58 -13.04
C LEU A 250 -1.49 -9.20 -13.39
N LYS A 251 -0.43 -8.41 -13.24
CA LYS A 251 0.95 -8.78 -13.56
C LYS A 251 1.81 -8.90 -12.31
N THR A 252 1.57 -8.05 -11.32
CA THR A 252 2.35 -8.01 -10.08
C THR A 252 1.44 -8.27 -8.90
N LEU A 253 1.78 -9.28 -8.10
CA LEU A 253 1.13 -9.56 -6.82
C LEU A 253 2.17 -9.50 -5.71
N ARG A 254 1.93 -8.63 -4.73
CA ARG A 254 2.69 -8.59 -3.47
C ARG A 254 1.75 -8.91 -2.34
N ILE A 255 2.05 -9.94 -1.57
CA ILE A 255 1.03 -10.52 -0.69
C ILE A 255 1.66 -11.12 0.55
N TYR A 256 1.00 -10.95 1.69
CA TYR A 256 1.34 -11.70 2.89
C TYR A 256 0.90 -13.15 2.72
N HIS A 257 1.71 -14.09 3.20
CA HIS A 257 1.49 -15.53 3.04
C HIS A 257 0.10 -15.96 3.51
N VAL A 258 -0.38 -15.40 4.63
CA VAL A 258 -1.71 -15.67 5.18
C VAL A 258 -2.84 -15.52 4.18
N PHE A 259 -2.79 -14.50 3.29
CA PHE A 259 -3.84 -14.29 2.28
C PHE A 259 -3.69 -15.20 1.06
N LEU A 260 -2.45 -15.55 0.73
CA LEU A 260 -2.11 -16.38 -0.42
C LEU A 260 -2.50 -17.84 -0.20
N CYS A 261 -2.25 -18.35 1.00
CA CYS A 261 -2.49 -19.76 1.35
C CYS A 261 -3.80 -19.96 2.11
N GLY A 262 -4.24 -18.98 2.91
CA GLY A 262 -5.36 -19.14 3.83
C GLY A 262 -5.07 -20.24 4.87
N TRP A 263 -6.14 -20.82 5.44
CA TRP A 263 -6.07 -22.02 6.30
C TRP A 263 -6.24 -23.34 5.52
N ASP A 264 -6.39 -23.25 4.20
CA ASP A 264 -6.59 -24.41 3.36
C ASP A 264 -5.28 -25.18 3.14
N ASP A 265 -5.37 -26.34 2.48
CA ASP A 265 -4.21 -27.12 2.02
C ASP A 265 -3.19 -26.22 1.29
N PRO A 266 -1.91 -26.15 1.70
CA PRO A 266 -0.90 -25.33 1.05
C PRO A 266 -0.70 -25.67 -0.45
N HIS A 267 -1.15 -26.84 -0.91
CA HIS A 267 -1.15 -27.19 -2.33
C HIS A 267 -2.24 -26.46 -3.12
N GLY A 268 -1.96 -26.19 -4.40
CA GLY A 268 -2.94 -25.64 -5.34
C GLY A 268 -3.11 -24.13 -5.33
N VAL A 269 -2.23 -23.38 -4.64
CA VAL A 269 -2.22 -21.90 -4.65
C VAL A 269 -2.25 -21.34 -6.08
N TRP A 270 -1.53 -22.00 -7.01
CA TRP A 270 -1.49 -21.62 -8.42
C TRP A 270 -2.87 -21.62 -9.12
N LYS A 271 -3.87 -22.33 -8.61
CA LYS A 271 -5.24 -22.37 -9.21
C LYS A 271 -5.94 -21.03 -9.09
N CYS A 272 -5.61 -20.29 -8.03
CA CYS A 272 -6.22 -19.03 -7.67
C CYS A 272 -5.42 -17.84 -8.20
N LEU A 273 -4.30 -18.07 -8.87
CA LEU A 273 -3.48 -17.02 -9.45
C LEU A 273 -3.81 -16.83 -10.94
N PRO A 274 -3.82 -15.58 -11.45
CA PRO A 274 -4.13 -15.33 -12.84
C PRO A 274 -2.97 -15.74 -13.75
N ARG A 275 -3.29 -16.22 -14.95
CA ARG A 275 -2.29 -16.63 -15.95
C ARG A 275 -1.40 -15.49 -16.44
N SER A 276 -1.85 -14.25 -16.28
CA SER A 276 -1.15 -13.02 -16.63
C SER A 276 -0.03 -12.65 -15.65
N LEU A 277 0.03 -13.29 -14.48
CA LEU A 277 0.98 -12.95 -13.43
C LEU A 277 2.43 -13.12 -13.92
N GLU A 278 3.22 -12.07 -13.75
CA GLU A 278 4.63 -11.94 -14.15
C GLU A 278 5.56 -11.98 -12.92
N VAL A 279 5.14 -11.32 -11.83
CA VAL A 279 5.90 -11.17 -10.58
C VAL A 279 5.03 -11.53 -9.38
N LEU A 280 5.57 -12.40 -8.51
CA LEU A 280 4.99 -12.75 -7.21
C LEU A 280 5.98 -12.43 -6.10
N GLU A 281 5.61 -11.57 -5.17
CA GLU A 281 6.41 -11.21 -3.99
C GLU A 281 5.63 -11.59 -2.73
N ILE A 282 6.23 -12.45 -1.88
CA ILE A 282 5.57 -13.07 -0.74
C ILE A 282 6.28 -12.65 0.54
N TRP A 283 5.50 -12.28 1.55
CA TRP A 283 6.01 -12.01 2.90
C TRP A 283 5.42 -13.00 3.90
N TYR A 284 6.30 -13.72 4.59
CA TYR A 284 5.95 -14.57 5.74
C TYR A 284 5.98 -13.68 6.98
N ASP A 285 4.81 -13.16 7.36
CA ASP A 285 4.65 -12.12 8.35
C ASP A 285 4.46 -12.63 9.78
N ASP A 286 4.11 -13.90 9.93
CA ASP A 286 3.87 -14.56 11.21
C ASP A 286 4.79 -15.77 11.37
N THR A 287 5.82 -15.65 12.21
CA THR A 287 6.78 -16.74 12.45
C THR A 287 6.21 -17.87 13.30
N ASP A 288 5.07 -17.68 13.96
CA ASP A 288 4.44 -18.69 14.80
C ASP A 288 3.42 -19.52 13.98
N LEU A 289 2.78 -18.91 12.98
CA LEU A 289 1.75 -19.57 12.15
C LEU A 289 2.17 -19.88 10.71
N THR A 290 3.01 -19.04 10.11
CA THR A 290 3.39 -19.11 8.69
C THR A 290 4.91 -19.19 8.55
N GLN A 291 5.46 -20.37 8.85
CA GLN A 291 6.89 -20.62 8.69
C GLN A 291 7.20 -21.00 7.24
N PHE A 292 8.21 -20.34 6.66
CA PHE A 292 8.75 -20.76 5.37
C PHE A 292 9.66 -21.97 5.54
N TYR A 293 10.44 -22.07 6.64
CA TYR A 293 11.44 -23.13 6.82
C TYR A 293 11.13 -24.04 8.01
N PHE A 294 11.03 -25.36 7.78
CA PHE A 294 10.78 -26.38 8.81
C PHE A 294 12.04 -27.20 9.13
N TRP A 295 12.40 -27.25 10.42
CA TRP A 295 13.62 -27.85 10.94
C TRP A 295 13.55 -29.38 11.08
N GLU A 296 12.36 -29.99 11.10
CA GLU A 296 12.19 -31.40 11.48
C GLU A 296 11.90 -32.37 10.32
N SER A 297 11.42 -31.94 9.15
CA SER A 297 11.20 -32.83 7.99
C SER A 297 10.93 -32.06 6.69
N ASP A 298 11.83 -32.19 5.69
CA ASP A 298 11.89 -31.49 4.39
C ASP A 298 11.65 -29.97 4.41
N PRO A 299 12.56 -29.15 3.87
CA PRO A 299 13.03 -28.00 4.62
C PRO A 299 12.25 -26.71 4.41
N TYR A 300 11.18 -26.69 3.61
CA TYR A 300 10.51 -25.44 3.26
C TYR A 300 9.03 -25.61 2.86
N ASP A 301 8.28 -24.51 2.86
CA ASP A 301 6.87 -24.46 2.51
C ASP A 301 6.57 -25.16 1.17
N PRO A 302 5.77 -26.25 1.17
CA PRO A 302 5.49 -27.04 -0.02
C PRO A 302 4.67 -26.28 -1.08
N SER A 303 3.97 -25.20 -0.71
CA SER A 303 3.16 -24.39 -1.63
C SER A 303 4.02 -23.76 -2.73
N ILE A 304 5.24 -23.33 -2.40
CA ILE A 304 6.15 -22.67 -3.33
C ILE A 304 6.65 -23.66 -4.38
N LEU A 305 7.03 -24.87 -3.94
CA LEU A 305 7.44 -25.92 -4.87
C LEU A 305 6.29 -26.34 -5.79
N ASP A 306 5.09 -26.52 -5.23
CA ASP A 306 3.89 -26.84 -6.01
C ASP A 306 3.60 -25.77 -7.06
N LEU A 307 3.69 -24.49 -6.70
CA LEU A 307 3.51 -23.36 -7.61
C LEU A 307 4.53 -23.38 -8.76
N ILE A 308 5.82 -23.60 -8.46
CA ILE A 308 6.88 -23.65 -9.47
C ILE A 308 6.69 -24.84 -10.41
N GLN A 309 6.31 -26.01 -9.88
CA GLN A 309 6.07 -27.22 -10.69
C GLN A 309 4.89 -27.03 -11.67
N HIS A 310 3.88 -26.25 -11.29
CA HIS A 310 2.70 -25.98 -12.11
C HIS A 310 2.83 -24.76 -13.03
N LYS A 311 3.90 -23.97 -12.88
CA LYS A 311 4.16 -22.74 -13.63
C LYS A 311 3.97 -22.89 -15.14
N ARG A 312 4.61 -23.88 -15.76
CA ARG A 312 4.60 -24.03 -17.23
C ARG A 312 3.20 -24.18 -17.82
N THR A 313 2.29 -24.82 -17.08
CA THR A 313 0.92 -25.09 -17.54
C THR A 313 -0.03 -23.96 -17.13
N HIS A 314 0.11 -23.45 -15.91
CA HIS A 314 -0.90 -22.59 -15.29
C HIS A 314 -0.48 -21.11 -15.18
N LEU A 315 0.81 -20.84 -15.01
CA LEU A 315 1.36 -19.47 -14.83
C LEU A 315 2.47 -19.21 -15.85
N PRO A 316 2.17 -19.23 -17.16
CA PRO A 316 3.19 -19.23 -18.21
C PRO A 316 4.06 -17.96 -18.20
N ASN A 317 3.52 -16.83 -17.74
CA ASN A 317 4.18 -15.54 -17.72
C ASN A 317 5.01 -15.28 -16.45
N LEU A 318 4.84 -16.11 -15.41
CA LEU A 318 5.51 -15.89 -14.13
C LEU A 318 7.00 -16.11 -14.30
N HIS A 319 7.80 -15.07 -14.16
CA HIS A 319 9.25 -15.14 -14.33
C HIS A 319 10.02 -14.76 -13.06
N THR A 320 9.34 -14.17 -12.07
CA THR A 320 10.00 -13.75 -10.83
C THR A 320 9.15 -14.10 -9.61
N VAL A 321 9.78 -14.78 -8.66
CA VAL A 321 9.24 -15.05 -7.33
C VAL A 321 10.23 -14.52 -6.30
N ILE A 322 9.77 -13.66 -5.41
CA ILE A 322 10.58 -13.08 -4.33
C ILE A 322 9.94 -13.47 -3.01
N ILE A 323 10.73 -14.05 -2.11
CA ILE A 323 10.28 -14.46 -0.79
C ILE A 323 11.03 -13.65 0.25
N HIS A 324 10.28 -13.11 1.20
CA HIS A 324 10.80 -12.44 2.38
C HIS A 324 10.31 -13.22 3.62
N SER A 325 11.18 -13.45 4.60
CA SER A 325 10.84 -14.06 5.89
C SER A 325 11.71 -13.49 7.02
N PHE A 326 11.14 -13.30 8.20
CA PHE A 326 11.89 -12.90 9.41
C PHE A 326 12.57 -14.06 10.13
N GLU A 327 12.40 -15.30 9.65
CA GLU A 327 13.03 -16.47 10.26
C GLU A 327 14.55 -16.27 10.33
N THR A 328 15.09 -16.51 11.52
CA THR A 328 16.53 -16.44 11.78
C THR A 328 17.05 -17.85 12.02
N PHE A 329 18.14 -18.20 11.32
CA PHE A 329 18.90 -19.39 11.67
C PHE A 329 19.72 -19.08 12.91
N LEU A 330 19.36 -19.67 14.04
CA LEU A 330 20.30 -19.79 15.16
C LEU A 330 21.36 -20.81 14.74
N ASP A 331 22.44 -20.34 14.12
CA ASP A 331 23.67 -21.12 14.11
C ASP A 331 24.09 -21.26 15.58
N ARG A 332 24.14 -22.49 16.10
CA ARG A 332 24.35 -22.79 17.53
C ARG A 332 25.72 -22.32 18.08
N GLY A 333 26.49 -21.57 17.30
CA GLY A 333 27.77 -20.96 17.68
C GLY A 333 27.86 -19.43 17.52
N ILE A 334 26.82 -18.73 17.03
CA ILE A 334 26.86 -17.26 16.82
C ILE A 334 25.64 -16.62 17.49
N ASP A 335 25.88 -15.90 18.58
CA ASP A 335 24.88 -15.16 19.39
C ASP A 335 24.37 -13.87 18.70
N GLU A 336 24.49 -13.75 17.38
CA GLU A 336 24.09 -12.55 16.62
C GLU A 336 22.88 -12.85 15.72
N LEU A 337 21.78 -12.14 15.97
CA LEU A 337 20.61 -12.10 15.07
C LEU A 337 21.08 -11.69 13.66
N LEU A 338 20.88 -12.57 12.68
CA LEU A 338 21.26 -12.30 11.29
C LEU A 338 20.40 -11.15 10.73
N VAL A 339 21.08 -10.10 10.24
CA VAL A 339 20.48 -9.01 9.46
C VAL A 339 19.87 -9.58 8.19
N LEU A 340 18.68 -9.10 7.78
CA LEU A 340 18.02 -9.51 6.53
C LEU A 340 19.02 -9.51 5.36
N ALA A 341 19.27 -10.70 4.82
CA ALA A 341 20.23 -10.92 3.75
C ALA A 341 19.65 -11.86 2.70
N GLN A 342 20.19 -11.79 1.50
CA GLN A 342 19.86 -12.75 0.46
C GLN A 342 20.37 -14.12 0.90
N TRP A 343 19.50 -15.12 0.84
CA TRP A 343 19.79 -16.48 1.27
C TRP A 343 19.93 -17.44 0.10
N GLU A 344 20.75 -18.48 0.27
CA GLU A 344 20.94 -19.52 -0.73
C GLU A 344 19.72 -20.45 -0.80
N VAL A 345 18.96 -20.35 -1.88
CA VAL A 345 17.78 -21.19 -2.15
C VAL A 345 18.12 -22.68 -2.03
N PRO A 346 17.30 -23.52 -1.37
CA PRO A 346 17.55 -24.95 -1.24
C PRO A 346 17.70 -25.60 -2.62
N SER A 347 18.67 -26.50 -2.79
CA SER A 347 19.05 -26.99 -4.14
C SER A 347 17.89 -27.63 -4.91
N SER A 348 16.98 -28.35 -4.24
CA SER A 348 15.78 -28.92 -4.86
C SER A 348 14.85 -27.85 -5.43
N LEU A 349 14.66 -26.76 -4.70
CA LEU A 349 13.81 -25.63 -5.09
C LEU A 349 14.49 -24.79 -6.18
N ALA A 350 15.80 -24.58 -6.07
CA ALA A 350 16.61 -23.89 -7.07
C ALA A 350 16.57 -24.62 -8.42
N LEU A 351 16.75 -25.94 -8.42
CA LEU A 351 16.65 -26.77 -9.64
C LEU A 351 15.25 -26.73 -10.25
N ALA A 352 14.20 -26.75 -9.42
CA ALA A 352 12.82 -26.63 -9.90
C ALA A 352 12.57 -25.25 -10.54
N ALA A 353 13.04 -24.17 -9.90
CA ALA A 353 12.92 -22.81 -10.40
C ALA A 353 13.68 -22.61 -11.72
N GLU A 354 14.93 -23.09 -11.80
CA GLU A 354 15.74 -23.05 -13.01
C GLU A 354 15.07 -23.83 -14.15
N SER A 355 14.59 -25.04 -13.88
CA SER A 355 13.83 -25.83 -14.85
C SER A 355 12.57 -25.09 -15.31
N ALA A 356 11.86 -24.41 -14.40
CA ALA A 356 10.66 -23.66 -14.73
C ALA A 356 10.92 -22.31 -15.43
N ASP A 357 12.18 -21.89 -15.58
CA ASP A 357 12.57 -20.55 -16.03
C ASP A 357 11.95 -19.45 -15.14
N VAL A 358 12.18 -19.59 -13.84
CA VAL A 358 11.73 -18.67 -12.79
C VAL A 358 12.95 -18.18 -12.01
N LYS A 359 13.11 -16.86 -11.91
CA LYS A 359 14.04 -16.23 -10.99
C LYS A 359 13.45 -16.26 -9.58
N LEU A 360 14.01 -17.08 -8.71
CA LEU A 360 13.63 -17.17 -7.30
C LEU A 360 14.66 -16.45 -6.43
N ASP A 361 14.25 -15.35 -5.82
CA ASP A 361 15.06 -14.61 -4.84
C ASP A 361 14.49 -14.82 -3.44
N MET A 362 15.34 -15.10 -2.47
CA MET A 362 14.94 -15.33 -1.08
C MET A 362 15.72 -14.42 -0.13
N TRP A 363 15.00 -13.75 0.77
CA TRP A 363 15.55 -12.86 1.77
C TRP A 363 15.09 -13.32 3.14
N MET A 364 16.04 -13.69 3.99
CA MET A 364 15.77 -14.17 5.35
C MET A 364 16.55 -13.38 6.39
N GLY A 365 16.01 -13.35 7.61
CA GLY A 365 16.60 -12.68 8.75
C GLY A 365 15.88 -11.42 9.17
N TYR A 366 16.30 -10.87 10.30
CA TYR A 366 15.66 -9.71 10.89
C TYR A 366 16.19 -8.43 10.23
N ARG A 367 15.29 -7.62 9.67
CA ARG A 367 15.63 -6.23 9.32
C ARG A 367 15.14 -5.34 10.44
N ASN A 368 16.01 -4.50 10.98
CA ASN A 368 15.53 -3.39 11.80
C ASN A 368 14.48 -2.63 10.99
N PRO A 369 13.32 -2.30 11.59
CA PRO A 369 12.34 -1.45 10.91
C PRO A 369 13.05 -0.18 10.42
N PRO A 370 12.66 0.35 9.24
CA PRO A 370 13.28 1.58 8.76
C PRO A 370 13.12 2.64 9.85
N ASP A 371 14.22 3.33 10.18
CA ASP A 371 14.14 4.48 11.07
C ASP A 371 13.42 5.61 10.31
N PHE A 372 12.09 5.65 10.46
CA PHE A 372 11.23 6.60 9.77
C PHE A 372 11.44 8.05 10.23
N GLU A 373 12.07 8.26 11.39
CA GLU A 373 12.48 9.60 11.83
C GLU A 373 13.72 10.09 11.07
N ARG A 374 14.68 9.18 10.83
CA ARG A 374 15.93 9.53 10.11
C ARG A 374 15.80 9.51 8.59
N ASN A 375 14.90 8.69 8.05
CA ASN A 375 14.66 8.58 6.62
C ASN A 375 13.47 9.46 6.25
N ASP A 376 13.58 10.32 5.23
CA ASP A 376 12.44 11.13 4.80
C ASP A 376 11.38 10.25 4.11
N VAL A 377 10.47 9.73 4.92
CA VAL A 377 9.37 8.86 4.49
C VAL A 377 8.44 9.60 3.54
N PHE A 378 8.25 10.91 3.73
CA PHE A 378 7.32 11.70 2.91
C PHE A 378 7.76 11.73 1.44
N GLU A 379 9.06 11.83 1.15
CA GLU A 379 9.55 11.72 -0.23
C GLU A 379 9.41 10.30 -0.78
N SER A 380 9.61 9.28 0.05
CA SER A 380 9.50 7.87 -0.35
C SER A 380 8.07 7.46 -0.71
N LEU A 381 7.06 8.21 -0.24
CA LEU A 381 5.64 7.95 -0.47
C LEU A 381 5.01 8.78 -1.59
N LYS A 382 5.71 9.77 -2.17
CA LYS A 382 5.10 10.73 -3.12
C LYS A 382 4.73 10.12 -4.48
N ILE A 383 5.34 9.00 -4.89
CA ILE A 383 5.09 8.33 -6.19
C ILE A 383 5.40 6.82 -6.11
N SER A 384 5.27 6.20 -4.94
CA SER A 384 5.34 4.73 -4.83
C SER A 384 4.03 4.06 -5.19
#